data_AF-F9VF30-F1
#
_entry.id   AF-F9VF30-F1
#
_cell.length_a   1.000
_cell.length_b   1.000
_cell.length_c   1.000
_cell.angle_alpha   90.00
_cell.angle_beta   90.00
_cell.angle_gamma   90.00
#
_symmetry.space_group_name_H-M   'P 1'
#
loop_
_entity.id
_entity.type
_entity.pdbx_description
1 polymer ?
#
loop_
_entity_poly.entity_id
_entity_poly.type
_entity_poly.pdbx_seq_one_letter_code
_entity_poly.pdbx_strand_id
1 'polypeptide(L)'
;MLTIETLARFQFGMTTIFHFFFVPLSIGLTLMTFIMEALYVKTGDEKWKTRTKFFGAIMLLSFAVGVVTGIIQEFQFGMNWSDYSRFVGDIFGAPLAVEALLAFFMESTFLGVWMFGWDRIGKKLHLAALGFLHFGFWQRTALCKTQWAMKLLMVVPH
;
A
#
# COMPACT_ATOMS: atom_id res chain seq x y z
N MET A 1 -18.44 27.56 -16.79
CA MET A 1 -17.95 26.23 -17.24
C MET A 1 -16.76 25.86 -16.37
N LEU A 2 -16.71 24.64 -15.82
CA LEU A 2 -15.48 24.13 -15.21
C LEU A 2 -14.42 24.00 -16.31
N THR A 3 -13.23 24.55 -16.09
CA THR A 3 -12.11 24.36 -17.02
C THR A 3 -11.57 22.93 -16.88
N ILE A 4 -10.94 22.41 -17.94
CA ILE A 4 -10.36 21.06 -17.94
C ILE A 4 -9.34 20.89 -16.80
N GLU A 5 -8.60 21.96 -16.48
CA GLU A 5 -7.67 22.01 -15.35
C GLU A 5 -8.36 21.77 -13.99
N THR A 6 -9.50 22.43 -13.74
CA THR A 6 -10.21 22.26 -12.45
C THR A 6 -10.74 20.84 -12.29
N LEU A 7 -11.21 20.22 -13.39
CA LEU A 7 -11.70 18.86 -13.37
C LEU A 7 -10.56 17.84 -13.16
N ALA A 8 -9.42 18.05 -13.81
CA ALA A 8 -8.23 17.21 -13.64
C ALA A 8 -7.69 17.28 -12.20
N ARG A 9 -7.64 18.47 -11.58
CA ARG A 9 -7.27 18.64 -10.17
C ARG A 9 -8.26 17.95 -9.23
N PHE A 10 -9.56 18.07 -9.48
CA PHE A 10 -10.59 17.43 -8.66
C PHE A 10 -10.51 15.89 -8.74
N GLN A 11 -10.36 15.33 -9.94
CA GLN A 11 -10.20 13.89 -10.14
C GLN A 11 -8.94 13.35 -9.45
N PHE A 12 -7.81 14.06 -9.59
CA PHE A 12 -6.55 13.67 -8.96
C PHE A 12 -6.62 13.81 -7.44
N GLY A 13 -7.24 14.88 -6.93
CA GLY A 13 -7.47 15.12 -5.50
C GLY A 13 -8.30 14.01 -4.86
N MET A 14 -9.45 13.65 -5.46
CA MET A 14 -10.28 12.54 -4.96
C MET A 14 -9.49 11.22 -4.92
N THR A 15 -8.81 10.88 -6.01
CA THR A 15 -8.01 9.65 -6.09
C THR A 15 -6.93 9.60 -5.00
N THR A 16 -6.31 10.75 -4.73
CA THR A 16 -5.26 10.90 -3.71
C THR A 16 -5.78 10.75 -2.29
N ILE A 17 -6.95 11.31 -1.99
CA ILE A 17 -7.60 11.14 -0.68
C ILE A 17 -7.92 9.66 -0.43
N PHE A 18 -8.54 8.99 -1.40
CA PHE A 18 -8.85 7.56 -1.27
C PHE A 18 -7.60 6.72 -1.12
N HIS A 19 -6.60 6.89 -1.99
CA HIS A 19 -5.36 6.13 -1.93
C HIS A 19 -4.67 6.27 -0.56
N PHE A 20 -4.55 7.50 -0.06
CA PHE A 20 -3.90 7.76 1.22
C PHE A 20 -4.71 7.35 2.44
N PHE A 21 -6.02 7.14 2.30
CA PHE A 21 -6.82 6.54 3.36
C PHE A 21 -6.51 5.05 3.52
N PHE A 22 -6.35 4.32 2.42
CA PHE A 22 -6.10 2.86 2.45
C PHE A 22 -4.67 2.48 2.83
N VAL A 23 -3.70 3.35 2.63
CA VAL A 23 -2.29 3.13 3.01
C VAL A 23 -2.10 2.91 4.53
N PRO A 24 -2.47 3.86 5.42
CA PRO A 24 -2.34 3.67 6.87
C PRO A 24 -3.27 2.58 7.40
N LEU A 25 -4.45 2.40 6.77
CA LEU A 25 -5.36 1.32 7.12
C LEU A 25 -4.70 -0.06 6.92
N SER A 26 -3.96 -0.26 5.82
CA SER A 26 -3.26 -1.52 5.54
C SER A 26 -2.16 -1.80 6.56
N ILE A 27 -1.41 -0.79 7.01
CA ILE A 27 -0.39 -0.93 8.07
C ILE A 27 -1.02 -1.28 9.42
N GLY A 28 -2.12 -0.61 9.78
CA GLY A 28 -2.82 -0.91 11.03
C GLY A 28 -3.38 -2.33 11.05
N LEU A 29 -3.99 -2.76 9.94
CA LEU A 29 -4.55 -4.10 9.80
C LEU A 29 -3.47 -5.19 9.77
N THR A 30 -2.34 -4.95 9.10
CA THR A 30 -1.21 -5.91 9.08
C THR A 30 -0.61 -6.09 10.45
N LEU A 31 -0.39 -5.01 11.20
CA LEU A 31 0.11 -5.09 12.58
C LEU A 31 -0.85 -5.83 13.51
N MET A 32 -2.15 -5.53 13.40
CA MET A 32 -3.17 -6.20 14.19
C MET A 32 -3.24 -7.69 13.87
N THR A 33 -3.20 -8.06 12.59
CA THR A 33 -3.19 -9.46 12.13
C THR A 33 -1.91 -10.15 12.62
N PHE A 34 -0.76 -9.46 12.59
CA PHE A 34 0.52 -9.97 13.08
C PHE A 34 0.48 -10.28 14.58
N ILE A 35 -0.10 -9.40 15.39
CA ILE A 35 -0.25 -9.63 16.84
C ILE A 35 -1.16 -10.84 17.10
N MET A 36 -2.30 -10.94 16.39
CA MET A 36 -3.22 -12.06 16.54
C MET A 36 -2.57 -13.39 16.14
N GLU A 37 -1.77 -13.39 15.08
CA GLU A 37 -1.04 -14.58 14.66
C GLU A 37 0.08 -14.93 15.64
N ALA A 38 0.81 -13.95 16.16
CA ALA A 38 1.82 -14.17 17.20
C ALA A 38 1.21 -14.82 18.45
N LEU A 39 0.01 -14.39 18.84
CA LEU A 39 -0.76 -15.00 19.92
C LEU A 39 -1.19 -16.43 19.56
N TYR A 40 -1.61 -16.70 18.33
CA TYR A 40 -1.89 -18.06 17.85
C TYR A 40 -0.65 -18.97 17.94
N VAL A 41 0.52 -18.50 17.50
CA VAL A 41 1.77 -19.27 17.57
C VAL A 41 2.17 -19.57 19.02
N LYS A 42 1.98 -18.61 19.93
CA LYS A 42 2.34 -18.76 21.35
C LYS A 42 1.36 -19.63 22.13
N THR A 43 0.05 -19.46 21.92
CA THR A 43 -1.00 -20.14 22.71
C THR A 43 -1.49 -21.44 22.07
N GLY A 44 -1.39 -21.58 20.76
CA GLY A 44 -1.95 -22.71 20.01
C GLY A 44 -3.48 -22.71 19.86
N ASP A 45 -4.19 -21.72 20.42
CA ASP A 45 -5.66 -21.67 20.40
C ASP A 45 -6.20 -21.25 19.01
N GLU A 46 -7.00 -22.14 18.40
CA GLU A 46 -7.59 -21.94 17.08
C GLU A 46 -8.50 -20.71 16.98
N LYS A 47 -9.04 -20.20 18.10
CA LYS A 47 -9.80 -18.95 18.11
C LYS A 47 -8.99 -17.76 17.60
N TRP A 48 -7.68 -17.76 17.82
CA TRP A 48 -6.79 -16.73 17.26
C TRP A 48 -6.58 -16.92 15.77
N LYS A 49 -6.51 -18.16 15.28
CA LYS A 49 -6.41 -18.47 13.84
C LYS A 49 -7.62 -17.93 13.06
N THR A 50 -8.83 -18.15 13.57
CA THR A 50 -10.06 -17.67 12.91
C THR A 50 -10.13 -16.15 12.86
N ARG A 51 -9.76 -15.47 13.96
CA ARG A 51 -9.69 -14.00 14.00
C ARG A 51 -8.64 -13.46 13.03
N THR A 52 -7.47 -14.09 13.00
CA THR A 52 -6.38 -13.72 12.07
C THR A 52 -6.83 -13.85 10.61
N LYS A 53 -7.52 -14.93 10.25
CA LYS A 53 -8.08 -15.10 8.89
C LYS A 53 -9.15 -14.05 8.55
N PHE A 54 -10.02 -13.72 9.49
CA PHE A 54 -11.05 -12.69 9.30
C PHE A 54 -10.43 -11.31 9.03
N PHE A 55 -9.54 -10.85 9.90
CA PHE A 55 -8.90 -9.55 9.73
C PHE A 55 -7.92 -9.52 8.55
N GLY A 56 -7.27 -10.65 8.27
CA GLY A 56 -6.44 -10.80 7.08
C GLY A 56 -7.20 -10.71 5.76
N ALA A 57 -8.49 -11.10 5.72
CA ALA A 57 -9.33 -10.88 4.53
C ALA A 57 -9.61 -9.38 4.31
N ILE A 58 -9.85 -8.62 5.38
CA ILE A 58 -10.04 -7.16 5.32
C ILE A 58 -8.74 -6.47 4.90
N MET A 59 -7.61 -6.94 5.43
CA MET A 59 -6.27 -6.50 5.04
C MET A 59 -6.02 -6.73 3.55
N LEU A 60 -6.36 -7.91 3.02
CA LEU A 60 -6.20 -8.25 1.61
C LEU A 60 -7.04 -7.34 0.70
N LEU A 61 -8.29 -7.08 1.09
CA LEU A 61 -9.17 -6.16 0.37
C LEU A 61 -8.59 -4.74 0.36
N SER A 62 -8.11 -4.26 1.51
CA SER A 62 -7.53 -2.93 1.64
C SER A 62 -6.26 -2.77 0.79
N PHE A 63 -5.42 -3.81 0.76
CA PHE A 63 -4.26 -3.88 -0.12
C PHE A 63 -4.68 -3.82 -1.60
N ALA A 64 -5.64 -4.64 -2.02
CA ALA A 64 -6.11 -4.64 -3.41
C ALA A 64 -6.62 -3.27 -3.86
N VAL A 65 -7.40 -2.58 -3.03
CA VAL A 65 -7.86 -1.21 -3.29
C VAL A 65 -6.68 -0.23 -3.35
N GLY A 66 -5.70 -0.36 -2.45
CA GLY A 66 -4.47 0.43 -2.47
C GLY A 66 -3.69 0.26 -3.77
N VAL A 67 -3.54 -0.97 -4.27
CA VAL A 67 -2.87 -1.24 -5.56
C VAL A 67 -3.63 -0.61 -6.72
N VAL A 68 -4.95 -0.83 -6.81
CA VAL A 68 -5.77 -0.30 -7.91
C VAL A 68 -5.74 1.23 -7.93
N THR A 69 -5.89 1.87 -6.77
CA THR A 69 -5.84 3.34 -6.68
C THR A 69 -4.46 3.90 -7.00
N GLY A 70 -3.37 3.21 -6.62
CA GLY A 70 -2.00 3.60 -6.96
C GLY A 70 -1.75 3.59 -8.46
N ILE A 71 -2.17 2.51 -9.14
CA ILE A 71 -2.08 2.38 -10.60
C ILE A 71 -2.84 3.52 -11.30
N ILE A 72 -4.06 3.82 -10.84
CA ILE A 72 -4.86 4.93 -11.38
C ILE A 72 -4.14 6.26 -11.24
N GLN A 73 -3.53 6.54 -10.08
CA GLN A 73 -2.78 7.77 -9.87
C GLN A 73 -1.56 7.89 -10.80
N GLU A 74 -0.85 6.80 -11.04
CA GLU A 74 0.34 6.78 -11.90
C GLU A 74 -0.03 7.08 -13.36
N PHE A 75 -1.13 6.49 -13.85
CA PHE A 75 -1.69 6.85 -15.16
C PHE A 75 -2.18 8.30 -15.22
N GLN A 76 -2.82 8.81 -14.17
CA GLN A 76 -3.23 10.22 -14.10
C GLN A 76 -2.02 11.17 -14.13
N PHE A 77 -0.90 10.78 -13.51
CA PHE A 77 0.35 11.53 -13.52
C PHE A 77 0.93 11.61 -14.95
N GLY A 78 0.92 10.50 -15.69
CA GLY A 78 1.41 10.44 -17.07
C GLY A 78 0.55 11.16 -18.10
N MET A 79 -0.79 11.18 -17.93
CA MET A 79 -1.71 11.79 -18.89
C MET A 79 -2.00 13.26 -18.62
N ASN A 80 -2.36 13.61 -17.38
CA ASN A 80 -2.84 14.96 -17.03
C ASN A 80 -1.71 15.89 -16.58
N TRP A 81 -0.54 15.35 -16.22
CA TRP A 81 0.60 16.08 -15.66
C TRP A 81 1.92 15.75 -16.38
N SER A 82 1.87 15.57 -17.70
CA SER A 82 3.03 15.15 -18.51
C SER A 82 4.19 16.16 -18.48
N ASP A 83 3.89 17.46 -18.49
CA ASP A 83 4.91 18.52 -18.48
C ASP A 83 5.58 18.65 -17.12
N TYR A 84 4.81 18.49 -16.04
CA TYR A 84 5.35 18.42 -14.68
C TYR A 84 6.24 17.17 -14.52
N SER A 85 5.78 16.00 -15.00
CA SER A 85 6.55 14.76 -14.95
C SER A 85 7.91 14.86 -15.65
N ARG A 86 8.01 15.61 -16.75
CA ARG A 86 9.29 15.88 -17.43
C ARG A 86 10.22 16.78 -16.61
N PHE A 87 9.67 17.71 -15.83
CA PHE A 87 10.47 18.68 -15.08
C PHE A 87 11.05 18.12 -13.78
N VAL A 88 10.31 17.23 -13.10
CA VAL A 88 10.71 16.64 -11.80
C VAL A 88 11.05 15.15 -11.87
N GLY A 89 10.96 14.53 -13.05
CA GLY A 89 11.21 13.11 -13.28
C GLY A 89 12.63 12.66 -12.91
N ASP A 90 13.65 13.48 -13.19
CA ASP A 90 15.06 13.12 -12.90
C ASP A 90 15.40 13.12 -11.40
N ILE A 91 14.66 13.88 -10.59
CA ILE A 91 14.92 14.01 -9.13
C ILE A 91 14.09 12.98 -8.35
N PHE A 92 12.84 12.76 -8.75
CA PHE A 92 11.89 11.93 -8.01
C PHE A 92 11.69 10.53 -8.61
N GLY A 93 12.06 10.30 -9.88
CA GLY A 93 11.83 9.04 -10.58
C GLY A 93 12.64 7.85 -10.06
N ALA A 94 13.90 8.05 -9.69
CA ALA A 94 14.74 6.97 -9.17
C ALA A 94 14.26 6.43 -7.80
N PRO A 95 13.93 7.27 -6.80
CA PRO A 95 13.28 6.81 -5.57
C PRO A 95 11.93 6.12 -5.81
N LEU A 96 11.10 6.67 -6.71
CA LEU A 96 9.79 6.13 -7.10
C LEU A 96 9.89 4.72 -7.68
N ALA A 97 10.80 4.50 -8.64
CA ALA A 97 10.97 3.22 -9.30
C ALA A 97 11.50 2.15 -8.34
N VAL A 98 12.46 2.50 -7.48
CA VAL A 98 13.02 1.58 -6.48
C VAL A 98 11.98 1.22 -5.42
N GLU A 99 11.20 2.20 -4.95
CA GLU A 99 10.10 1.98 -4.01
C GLU A 99 9.02 1.07 -4.62
N ALA A 100 8.55 1.39 -5.82
CA ALA A 100 7.51 0.64 -6.49
C ALA A 100 7.97 -0.80 -6.81
N LEU A 101 9.22 -1.02 -7.19
CA LEU A 101 9.68 -2.37 -7.54
C LEU A 101 10.01 -3.21 -6.29
N LEU A 102 10.78 -2.68 -5.33
CA LEU A 102 11.19 -3.46 -4.17
C LEU A 102 10.06 -3.67 -3.15
N ALA A 103 9.37 -2.60 -2.75
CA ALA A 103 8.35 -2.70 -1.71
C ALA A 103 7.14 -3.49 -2.21
N PHE A 104 6.71 -3.27 -3.46
CA PHE A 104 5.59 -4.00 -4.04
C PHE A 104 5.93 -5.48 -4.28
N PHE A 105 7.14 -5.79 -4.77
CA PHE A 105 7.55 -7.17 -4.96
C PHE A 105 7.59 -7.93 -3.63
N MET A 106 8.16 -7.30 -2.60
CA MET A 106 8.20 -7.86 -1.25
C MET A 106 6.79 -8.10 -0.71
N GLU A 107 5.94 -7.07 -0.72
CA GLU A 107 4.56 -7.17 -0.21
C GLU A 107 3.75 -8.22 -0.96
N SER A 108 3.74 -8.20 -2.30
CA SER A 108 2.98 -9.16 -3.10
C SER A 108 3.46 -10.61 -2.89
N THR A 109 4.76 -10.83 -2.78
CA THR A 109 5.35 -12.15 -2.53
C THR A 109 4.98 -12.68 -1.15
N PHE A 110 5.22 -11.90 -0.08
CA PHE A 110 4.94 -12.35 1.29
C PHE A 110 3.45 -12.43 1.58
N LEU A 111 2.62 -11.56 0.98
CA LEU A 111 1.17 -11.66 1.04
C LEU A 111 0.66 -12.95 0.41
N GLY A 112 1.18 -13.32 -0.76
CA GLY A 112 0.83 -14.58 -1.43
C GLY A 112 1.25 -15.80 -0.61
N VAL A 113 2.47 -15.79 -0.07
CA VAL A 113 2.97 -16.86 0.82
C VAL A 113 2.10 -16.98 2.08
N TRP A 114 1.72 -15.87 2.69
CA TRP A 114 0.87 -15.86 3.88
C TRP A 114 -0.57 -16.34 3.58
N MET A 115 -1.16 -15.89 2.47
CA MET A 115 -2.53 -16.25 2.11
C MET A 115 -2.67 -17.75 1.80
N PHE A 116 -1.70 -18.33 1.07
CA PHE A 116 -1.72 -19.75 0.69
C PHE A 116 -0.93 -20.66 1.64
N GLY A 117 -0.25 -20.09 2.63
CA GLY A 117 0.67 -20.80 3.52
C GLY A 117 0.01 -21.55 4.67
N TRP A 118 -1.26 -21.27 4.99
CA TRP A 118 -1.92 -21.75 6.20
C TRP A 118 -1.79 -23.25 6.49
N ASP A 119 -1.80 -24.09 5.45
CA ASP A 119 -1.70 -25.56 5.57
C ASP A 119 -0.41 -26.12 4.94
N ARG A 120 0.48 -25.25 4.41
CA ARG A 120 1.71 -25.64 3.70
C ARG A 120 3.01 -25.26 4.42
N ILE A 121 3.00 -24.24 5.28
CA ILE A 121 4.19 -23.77 6.01
C ILE A 121 4.00 -23.86 7.52
N GLY A 122 5.11 -24.08 8.24
CA GLY A 122 5.09 -24.15 9.70
C GLY A 122 4.66 -22.83 10.35
N LYS A 123 3.99 -22.90 11.51
CA LYS A 123 3.42 -21.74 12.24
C LYS A 123 4.41 -20.58 12.45
N LYS A 124 5.69 -20.86 12.69
CA LYS A 124 6.75 -19.84 12.86
C LYS A 124 7.14 -19.14 11.56
N LEU A 125 7.19 -19.90 10.45
CA LEU A 125 7.47 -19.37 9.12
C LEU A 125 6.30 -18.52 8.61
N HIS A 126 5.06 -18.93 8.93
CA HIS A 126 3.86 -18.16 8.62
C HIS A 126 3.88 -16.78 9.30
N LEU A 127 4.22 -16.75 10.60
CA LEU A 127 4.39 -15.51 11.34
C LEU A 127 5.52 -14.64 10.79
N ALA A 128 6.65 -15.26 10.41
CA ALA A 128 7.77 -14.54 9.80
C ALA A 128 7.37 -13.90 8.47
N ALA A 129 6.63 -14.60 7.61
CA ALA A 129 6.11 -14.06 6.36
C ALA A 129 5.20 -12.84 6.61
N LEU A 130 4.34 -12.90 7.62
CA LEU A 130 3.50 -11.76 8.01
C LEU A 130 4.31 -10.59 8.57
N GLY A 131 5.41 -10.87 9.28
CA GLY A 131 6.35 -9.86 9.76
C GLY A 131 7.08 -9.15 8.60
N PHE A 132 7.56 -9.89 7.61
CA PHE A 132 8.15 -9.31 6.40
C PHE A 132 7.13 -8.51 5.58
N LEU A 133 5.90 -8.99 5.48
CA LEU A 133 4.81 -8.25 4.86
C LEU A 133 4.58 -6.91 5.57
N HIS A 134 4.47 -6.92 6.91
CA HIS A 134 4.31 -5.69 7.69
C HIS A 134 5.50 -4.73 7.53
N PHE A 135 6.72 -5.25 7.46
CA PHE A 135 7.91 -4.44 7.18
C PHE A 135 7.84 -3.77 5.80
N GLY A 136 7.40 -4.50 4.77
CA GLY A 136 7.15 -3.94 3.44
C GLY A 136 6.16 -2.76 3.48
N PHE A 137 5.01 -2.97 4.15
CA PHE A 137 4.02 -1.91 4.34
C PHE A 137 4.58 -0.69 5.09
N TRP A 138 5.41 -0.90 6.12
CA TRP A 138 6.05 0.19 6.84
C TRP A 138 7.04 0.97 5.97
N GLN A 139 7.88 0.26 5.19
CA GLN A 139 8.84 0.86 4.27
C GLN A 139 8.14 1.74 3.23
N ARG A 140 7.01 1.29 2.68
CA ARG A 140 6.16 2.07 1.77
C ARG A 140 5.74 3.41 2.39
N THR A 141 5.34 3.45 3.65
CA THR A 141 4.98 4.75 4.27
C THR A 141 6.13 5.70 4.54
N ALA A 142 7.33 5.18 4.82
CA ALA A 142 8.50 6.03 5.02
C ALA A 142 8.83 6.81 3.74
N LEU A 143 8.65 6.17 2.58
CA LEU A 143 8.95 6.71 1.26
C LEU A 143 7.76 7.49 0.65
N CYS A 144 6.52 7.12 0.97
CA CYS A 144 5.33 7.86 0.52
C CYS A 144 5.30 9.33 1.00
N LYS A 145 5.99 9.69 2.10
CA LYS A 145 6.05 11.08 2.60
C LYS A 145 6.65 12.06 1.58
N THR A 146 7.70 11.66 0.87
CA THR A 146 8.35 12.51 -0.14
C THR A 146 7.51 12.61 -1.40
N GLN A 147 6.81 11.54 -1.78
CA GLN A 147 5.88 11.56 -2.91
C GLN A 147 4.61 12.38 -2.62
N TRP A 148 4.17 12.41 -1.36
CA TRP A 148 2.97 13.14 -0.97
C TRP A 148 3.13 14.64 -1.13
N ALA A 149 4.26 15.20 -0.72
CA ALA A 149 4.54 16.63 -0.90
C ALA A 149 4.45 17.03 -2.38
N MET A 150 4.94 16.17 -3.29
CA MET A 150 4.88 16.36 -4.73
C MET A 150 3.44 16.29 -5.28
N LYS A 151 2.66 15.28 -4.88
CA LYS A 151 1.25 15.15 -5.31
C LYS A 151 0.36 16.27 -4.73
N LEU A 152 0.66 16.76 -3.53
CA LEU A 152 -0.07 17.86 -2.91
C LEU A 152 0.10 19.17 -3.70
N LEU A 153 1.33 19.45 -4.17
CA LEU A 153 1.63 20.63 -5.00
C LEU A 153 0.85 20.63 -6.33
N MET A 154 0.40 19.48 -6.83
CA MET A 154 -0.45 19.40 -8.03
C MET A 154 -1.91 19.77 -7.76
N VAL A 155 -2.38 19.54 -6.54
CA VAL A 155 -3.78 19.79 -6.13
C VAL A 155 -4.00 21.24 -5.70
N VAL A 156 -2.97 21.89 -5.16
CA VAL A 156 -3.04 23.28 -4.69
C VAL A 156 -2.93 24.25 -5.89
N PRO A 157 -3.84 25.23 -6.01
CA PRO A 157 -3.73 26.26 -7.04
C PRO A 157 -2.53 27.17 -6.78
N HIS A 158 -1.77 27.46 -7.84
CA HIS A 158 -0.75 28.51 -7.90
C HIS A 158 -1.24 29.64 -8.79
#